data_AF-A0A150PRB8-F1
#
_entry.id   AF-A0A150PRB8-F1
#
_cell.length_a   1.000
_cell.length_b   1.000
_cell.length_c   1.000
_cell.angle_alpha   90.00
_cell.angle_beta   90.00
_cell.angle_gamma   90.00
#
_symmetry.space_group_name_H-M   'P 1'
#
loop_
_entity.id
_entity.type
_entity.pdbx_description
1 polymer ?
#
loop_
_entity_poly.entity_id
_entity_poly.type
_entity_poly.pdbx_seq_one_letter_code
_entity_poly.pdbx_strand_id
1 'polypeptide(L)'
;MTNSLKIAMASLAPAGRSVQSEMLGRGARSDAGRASSFLALRARMLASPCLAGALQFMQVTTRPWEPHELAAWLLEHVVAPGWMRAPRALREPGVETLELSGIDGRHREVAALTARARERVALALLDFVAPNPDGDFLRAALYSARVRWSVVDGRSTWLPAPREMDRLSDVVLSLFAAEILSDAELYRSHMTVCAGCGRVAFTQETRPLSAGCPRCDGEVRWRAR
;
A
#
# COMPACT_ATOMS: atom_id res chain seq x y z
N MET A 1 -33.78 -71.10 32.65
CA MET A 1 -32.78 -70.42 31.80
C MET A 1 -32.77 -68.96 32.21
N THR A 2 -31.61 -68.49 32.70
CA THR A 2 -31.06 -67.12 32.66
C THR A 2 -31.94 -65.94 33.11
N ASN A 3 -31.48 -64.95 33.87
CA ASN A 3 -30.35 -64.75 34.77
C ASN A 3 -30.63 -63.39 35.45
N SER A 4 -30.11 -63.22 36.66
CA SER A 4 -30.23 -62.04 37.52
C SER A 4 -29.54 -60.77 37.00
N LEU A 5 -29.87 -59.63 37.64
CA LEU A 5 -29.05 -58.47 38.07
C LEU A 5 -29.89 -57.18 37.88
N LYS A 6 -30.41 -56.47 38.90
CA LYS A 6 -29.82 -55.83 40.10
C LYS A 6 -28.62 -54.92 39.74
N ILE A 7 -28.81 -53.60 39.88
CA ILE A 7 -27.98 -52.65 40.68
C ILE A 7 -28.26 -51.19 40.27
N ALA A 8 -28.33 -50.33 41.28
CA ALA A 8 -28.44 -48.88 41.26
C ALA A 8 -27.17 -48.17 40.77
N MET A 9 -27.25 -46.87 40.46
CA MET A 9 -26.39 -45.78 40.97
C MET A 9 -26.27 -44.60 40.00
N ALA A 10 -25.95 -43.46 40.63
CA ALA A 10 -25.14 -42.34 40.14
C ALA A 10 -25.86 -41.14 39.49
N SER A 11 -26.06 -40.15 40.33
CA SER A 11 -25.98 -38.72 40.05
C SER A 11 -24.78 -38.39 39.14
N LEU A 12 -24.99 -37.60 38.09
CA LEU A 12 -23.95 -36.83 37.40
C LEU A 12 -24.52 -35.47 36.98
N ALA A 13 -23.87 -34.41 37.43
CA ALA A 13 -24.06 -33.04 36.97
C ALA A 13 -23.69 -32.89 35.48
N PRO A 14 -24.00 -31.73 34.88
CA PRO A 14 -22.98 -31.07 34.08
C PRO A 14 -22.72 -29.65 34.60
N ALA A 15 -21.45 -29.44 34.96
CA ALA A 15 -20.81 -28.14 34.83
C ALA A 15 -20.81 -27.72 33.35
N GLY A 16 -20.91 -26.42 33.09
CA GLY A 16 -20.84 -25.91 31.71
C GLY A 16 -20.91 -24.40 31.54
N ARG A 17 -20.28 -23.63 32.44
CA ARG A 17 -19.81 -22.27 32.11
C ARG A 17 -18.74 -22.38 31.01
N SER A 18 -18.80 -21.57 29.95
CA SER A 18 -17.63 -20.81 29.42
C SER A 18 -17.81 -20.10 28.06
N VAL A 19 -18.96 -20.11 27.40
CA VAL A 19 -19.06 -19.54 26.02
C VAL A 19 -18.81 -18.01 25.95
N GLN A 20 -19.01 -17.26 27.04
CA GLN A 20 -18.83 -15.80 27.01
C GLN A 20 -17.38 -15.32 27.22
N SER A 21 -16.47 -16.16 27.73
CA SER A 21 -15.08 -15.73 28.00
C SER A 21 -14.20 -15.78 26.74
N GLU A 22 -14.52 -16.65 25.78
CA GLU A 22 -13.71 -16.84 24.57
C GLU A 22 -13.87 -15.70 23.55
N MET A 23 -15.05 -15.08 23.43
CA MET A 23 -15.25 -13.94 22.51
C MET A 23 -14.47 -12.69 22.95
N LEU A 24 -14.44 -12.38 24.25
CA LEU A 24 -13.70 -11.23 24.79
C LEU A 24 -12.19 -11.44 24.71
N GLY A 25 -11.71 -12.68 24.96
CA GLY A 25 -10.29 -13.02 24.82
C GLY A 25 -9.79 -13.04 23.37
N ARG A 26 -10.66 -13.35 22.40
CA ARG A 26 -10.30 -13.39 20.97
C ARG A 26 -10.14 -11.98 20.38
N GLY A 27 -11.02 -11.05 20.75
CA GLY A 27 -10.92 -9.63 20.35
C GLY A 27 -9.69 -8.93 20.91
N ALA A 28 -9.41 -9.09 22.21
CA ALA A 28 -8.23 -8.47 22.83
C ALA A 28 -6.91 -9.01 22.24
N ARG A 29 -6.84 -10.31 21.89
CA ARG A 29 -5.66 -10.91 21.24
C ARG A 29 -5.50 -10.46 19.79
N SER A 30 -6.59 -10.31 19.02
CA SER A 30 -6.50 -9.78 17.66
C SER A 30 -6.06 -8.32 17.65
N ASP A 31 -6.54 -7.51 18.61
CA ASP A 31 -6.18 -6.10 18.72
C ASP A 31 -4.72 -5.91 19.13
N ALA A 32 -4.21 -6.73 20.07
CA ALA A 32 -2.80 -6.72 20.45
C ALA A 32 -1.87 -7.15 19.30
N GLY A 33 -2.27 -8.18 18.55
CA GLY A 33 -1.54 -8.63 17.36
C GLY A 33 -1.47 -7.53 16.30
N ARG A 34 -2.58 -6.84 16.08
CA ARG A 34 -2.66 -5.75 15.10
C ARG A 34 -1.94 -4.48 15.53
N ALA A 35 -1.94 -4.15 16.82
CA ALA A 35 -1.13 -3.06 17.35
C ALA A 35 0.36 -3.33 17.15
N SER A 36 0.79 -4.58 17.39
CA SER A 36 2.18 -5.01 17.19
C SER A 36 2.59 -4.97 15.72
N SER A 37 1.74 -5.46 14.81
CA SER A 37 1.99 -5.37 13.37
C SER A 37 2.04 -3.91 12.90
N PHE A 38 1.15 -3.05 13.39
CA PHE A 38 1.18 -1.62 13.05
C PHE A 38 2.47 -0.94 13.52
N LEU A 39 2.99 -1.28 14.70
CA LEU A 39 4.30 -0.78 15.17
C LEU A 39 5.45 -1.25 14.27
N ALA A 40 5.43 -2.51 13.85
CA ALA A 40 6.41 -3.04 12.89
C ALA A 40 6.34 -2.30 11.55
N LEU A 41 5.13 -2.06 11.03
CA LEU A 41 4.92 -1.27 9.82
C LEU A 41 5.43 0.16 9.98
N ARG A 42 5.11 0.83 11.09
CA ARG A 42 5.59 2.19 11.36
C ARG A 42 7.11 2.27 11.38
N ALA A 43 7.77 1.29 12.01
CA ALA A 43 9.24 1.22 12.00
C ALA A 43 9.79 1.06 10.58
N ARG A 44 9.18 0.19 9.76
CA ARG A 44 9.55 0.04 8.33
C ARG A 44 9.33 1.31 7.54
N MET A 45 8.19 1.98 7.73
CA MET A 45 7.87 3.24 7.06
C MET A 45 8.89 4.34 7.33
N LEU A 46 9.34 4.45 8.59
CA LEU A 46 10.34 5.45 8.98
C LEU A 46 11.74 5.13 8.45
N ALA A 47 12.02 3.85 8.20
CA ALA A 47 13.33 3.39 7.71
C ALA A 47 13.42 3.27 6.18
N SER A 48 12.29 3.26 5.46
CA SER A 48 12.26 2.96 4.02
C SER A 48 12.33 4.22 3.17
N PRO A 49 13.45 4.49 2.47
CA PRO A 49 13.54 5.60 1.53
C PRO A 49 12.62 5.39 0.31
N CYS A 50 12.38 4.14 -0.08
CA CYS A 50 11.48 3.78 -1.18
C CYS A 50 10.05 4.19 -0.85
N LEU A 51 9.56 3.81 0.34
CA LEU A 51 8.20 4.15 0.75
C LEU A 51 8.03 5.64 0.98
N ALA A 52 9.04 6.30 1.56
CA ALA A 52 9.03 7.75 1.74
C ALA A 52 8.83 8.48 0.40
N GLY A 53 9.62 8.12 -0.62
CA GLY A 53 9.48 8.69 -1.96
C GLY A 53 8.14 8.39 -2.62
N ALA A 54 7.63 7.17 -2.48
CA ALA A 54 6.34 6.77 -3.03
C ALA A 54 5.17 7.55 -2.36
N LEU A 55 5.21 7.71 -1.04
CA LEU A 55 4.19 8.44 -0.28
C LEU A 55 4.25 9.94 -0.55
N GLN A 56 5.44 10.53 -0.68
CA GLN A 56 5.59 11.94 -1.05
C GLN A 56 5.02 12.19 -2.44
N PHE A 57 5.26 11.29 -3.40
CA PHE A 57 4.64 11.38 -4.73
C PHE A 57 3.11 11.33 -4.65
N MET A 58 2.56 10.43 -3.82
CA MET A 58 1.12 10.26 -3.61
C MET A 58 0.49 11.28 -2.66
N GLN A 59 1.26 12.23 -2.13
CA GLN A 59 0.74 13.24 -1.24
C GLN A 59 -0.27 14.13 -1.97
N VAL A 60 -1.48 14.21 -1.44
CA VAL A 60 -2.52 15.08 -1.97
C VAL A 60 -2.19 16.52 -1.62
N THR A 61 -1.83 17.31 -2.62
CA THR A 61 -1.51 18.74 -2.52
C THR A 61 -2.74 19.61 -2.81
N THR A 62 -2.68 20.90 -2.48
CA THR A 62 -3.72 21.89 -2.84
C THR A 62 -3.49 22.51 -4.21
N ARG A 63 -2.28 22.37 -4.76
CA ARG A 63 -1.89 22.80 -6.12
C ARG A 63 -1.22 21.65 -6.88
N PRO A 64 -1.21 21.67 -8.22
CA PRO A 64 -0.42 20.74 -9.01
C PRO A 64 1.08 20.84 -8.68
N TRP A 65 1.81 19.78 -9.02
CA TRP A 65 3.26 19.80 -8.97
C TRP A 65 3.82 20.71 -10.06
N GLU A 66 4.81 21.49 -9.68
CA GLU A 66 5.61 22.31 -10.57
C GLU A 66 6.74 21.48 -11.21
N PRO A 67 7.27 21.90 -12.38
CA PRO A 67 8.37 21.20 -13.04
C PRO A 67 9.57 20.86 -12.13
N HIS A 68 10.01 21.84 -11.32
CA HIS A 68 11.13 21.66 -10.41
C HIS A 68 10.85 20.65 -9.29
N GLU A 69 9.60 20.52 -8.84
CA GLU A 69 9.21 19.56 -7.80
C GLU A 69 9.26 18.14 -8.34
N LEU A 70 8.78 17.91 -9.57
CA LEU A 70 8.88 16.59 -10.21
C LEU A 70 10.35 16.21 -10.47
N ALA A 71 11.16 17.14 -10.95
CA ALA A 71 12.57 16.91 -11.19
C ALA A 71 13.33 16.62 -9.88
N ALA A 72 13.06 17.39 -8.83
CA ALA A 72 13.64 17.18 -7.50
C ALA A 72 13.23 15.82 -6.92
N TRP A 73 11.95 15.46 -7.01
CA TRP A 73 11.47 14.15 -6.55
C TRP A 73 12.15 12.99 -7.26
N LEU A 74 12.28 13.04 -8.59
CA LEU A 74 12.98 12.02 -9.37
C LEU A 74 14.44 11.89 -8.93
N LEU A 75 15.11 13.03 -8.77
CA LEU A 75 16.50 13.05 -8.34
C LEU A 75 16.65 12.45 -6.94
N GLU A 76 15.88 12.92 -5.97
CA GLU A 76 16.01 12.56 -4.56
C GLU A 76 15.59 11.11 -4.28
N HIS A 77 14.50 10.64 -4.87
CA HIS A 77 13.89 9.36 -4.48
C HIS A 77 14.13 8.21 -5.45
N VAL A 78 14.65 8.48 -6.64
CA VAL A 78 14.85 7.46 -7.68
C VAL A 78 16.29 7.42 -8.17
N VAL A 79 16.85 8.56 -8.55
CA VAL A 79 18.18 8.62 -9.18
C VAL A 79 19.31 8.59 -8.16
N ALA A 80 19.30 9.48 -7.17
CA ALA A 80 20.35 9.57 -6.14
C ALA A 80 20.48 8.28 -5.31
N PRO A 81 19.39 7.57 -4.96
CA PRO A 81 19.48 6.24 -4.33
C PRO A 81 20.03 5.14 -5.25
N GLY A 82 20.16 5.40 -6.55
CA GLY A 82 20.69 4.44 -7.53
C GLY A 82 19.67 3.42 -8.04
N TRP A 83 18.37 3.68 -7.90
CA TRP A 83 17.32 2.78 -8.40
C TRP A 83 17.16 2.83 -9.92
N MET A 84 17.45 3.98 -10.52
CA MET A 84 17.36 4.21 -11.96
C MET A 84 18.39 5.25 -12.36
N ARG A 85 18.88 5.20 -13.60
CA ARG A 85 19.60 6.33 -14.20
C ARG A 85 18.64 7.50 -14.41
N ALA A 86 19.17 8.72 -14.48
CA ALA A 86 18.35 9.89 -14.81
C ALA A 86 17.65 9.68 -16.17
N PRO A 87 16.31 9.68 -16.22
CA PRO A 87 15.60 9.45 -17.46
C PRO A 87 15.73 10.68 -18.36
N ARG A 88 15.84 10.47 -19.67
CA ARG A 88 15.83 11.58 -20.64
C ARG A 88 14.45 12.22 -20.77
N ALA A 89 13.41 11.39 -20.70
CA ALA A 89 12.03 11.82 -20.84
C ALA A 89 11.10 11.04 -19.90
N LEU A 90 10.02 11.68 -19.51
CA LEU A 90 8.98 11.13 -18.65
C LEU A 90 7.73 10.83 -19.47
N ARG A 91 7.08 9.71 -19.15
CA ARG A 91 5.99 9.15 -19.95
C ARG A 91 4.86 8.68 -19.06
N GLU A 92 3.64 8.91 -19.51
CA GLU A 92 2.46 8.26 -18.96
C GLU A 92 1.40 8.14 -20.08
N PRO A 93 0.62 7.05 -20.18
CA PRO A 93 -0.39 6.90 -21.23
C PRO A 93 -1.49 7.96 -21.13
N GLY A 94 -1.78 8.59 -22.26
CA GLY A 94 -2.81 9.61 -22.39
C GLY A 94 -2.33 11.04 -22.12
N VAL A 95 -1.02 11.24 -21.90
CA VAL A 95 -0.39 12.56 -21.78
C VAL A 95 0.86 12.64 -22.66
N GLU A 96 1.27 13.87 -22.97
CA GLU A 96 2.46 14.13 -23.76
C GLU A 96 3.72 13.63 -23.05
N THR A 97 4.67 13.09 -23.82
CA THR A 97 6.00 12.74 -23.30
C THR A 97 6.80 14.01 -23.04
N LEU A 98 7.41 14.13 -21.85
CA LEU A 98 8.15 15.33 -21.45
C LEU A 98 9.63 15.05 -21.35
N GLU A 99 10.43 15.73 -22.16
CA GLU A 99 11.89 15.72 -22.02
C GLU A 99 12.30 16.43 -20.73
N LEU A 100 13.15 15.78 -19.93
CA LEU A 100 13.56 16.28 -18.62
C LEU A 100 14.45 17.53 -18.73
N SER A 101 15.29 17.61 -19.78
CA SER A 101 16.17 18.76 -20.03
C SER A 101 15.43 20.05 -20.42
N GLY A 102 14.14 19.95 -20.77
CA GLY A 102 13.29 21.07 -21.17
C GLY A 102 11.98 21.12 -20.39
N ILE A 103 11.96 20.59 -19.17
CA ILE A 103 10.76 20.53 -18.33
C ILE A 103 10.37 21.91 -17.78
N ASP A 104 11.32 22.83 -17.70
CA ASP A 104 11.09 24.19 -17.24
C ASP A 104 10.04 24.90 -18.10
N GLY A 105 9.06 25.54 -17.46
CA GLY A 105 7.95 26.20 -18.14
C GLY A 105 6.82 25.26 -18.62
N ARG A 106 6.99 23.92 -18.57
CA ARG A 106 5.96 22.93 -18.96
C ARG A 106 4.96 22.63 -17.83
N HIS A 107 4.47 23.68 -17.17
CA HIS A 107 3.66 23.57 -15.94
C HIS A 107 2.38 22.74 -16.13
N ARG A 108 1.66 22.92 -17.24
CA ARG A 108 0.38 22.24 -17.49
C ARG A 108 0.59 20.76 -17.76
N GLU A 109 1.65 20.43 -18.48
CA GLU A 109 1.97 19.07 -18.86
C GLU A 109 2.54 18.28 -17.68
N VAL A 110 3.36 18.90 -16.83
CA VAL A 110 3.80 18.30 -15.56
C VAL A 110 2.61 18.03 -14.64
N ALA A 111 1.68 18.99 -14.54
CA ALA A 111 0.44 18.80 -13.78
C ALA A 111 -0.39 17.61 -14.33
N ALA A 112 -0.56 17.52 -15.66
CA ALA A 112 -1.30 16.42 -16.29
C ALA A 112 -0.59 15.06 -16.10
N LEU A 113 0.73 15.02 -16.31
CA LEU A 113 1.57 13.83 -16.15
C LEU A 113 1.49 13.28 -14.72
N THR A 114 1.71 14.14 -13.72
CA THR A 114 1.67 13.74 -12.31
C THR A 114 0.27 13.33 -11.86
N ALA A 115 -0.78 14.04 -12.30
CA ALA A 115 -2.15 13.67 -12.00
C ALA A 115 -2.50 12.29 -12.58
N ARG A 116 -2.14 12.05 -13.85
CA ARG A 116 -2.40 10.77 -14.52
C ARG A 116 -1.62 9.62 -13.90
N ALA A 117 -0.35 9.84 -13.55
CA ALA A 117 0.46 8.85 -12.87
C ALA A 117 -0.14 8.50 -11.49
N ARG A 118 -0.52 9.50 -10.68
CA ARG A 118 -1.17 9.31 -9.38
C ARG A 118 -2.47 8.53 -9.47
N GLU A 119 -3.32 8.86 -10.44
CA GLU A 119 -4.57 8.13 -10.69
C GLU A 119 -4.31 6.64 -10.93
N ARG A 120 -3.33 6.32 -11.79
CA ARG A 120 -2.97 4.94 -12.12
C ARG A 120 -2.35 4.20 -10.94
N VAL A 121 -1.49 4.86 -10.16
CA VAL A 121 -0.93 4.31 -8.92
C VAL A 121 -2.06 4.04 -7.92
N ALA A 122 -2.98 4.98 -7.73
CA ALA A 122 -4.10 4.84 -6.81
C ALA A 122 -5.01 3.66 -7.19
N LEU A 123 -5.33 3.49 -8.48
CA LEU A 123 -6.13 2.35 -8.95
C LEU A 123 -5.43 1.02 -8.69
N ALA A 124 -4.13 0.92 -8.95
CA ALA A 124 -3.35 -0.29 -8.67
C ALA A 124 -3.29 -0.61 -7.17
N LEU A 125 -3.16 0.40 -6.32
CA LEU A 125 -3.15 0.20 -4.86
C LEU A 125 -4.56 -0.08 -4.30
N LEU A 126 -5.61 0.47 -4.91
CA LEU A 126 -7.01 0.15 -4.58
C LEU A 126 -7.32 -1.33 -4.88
N ASP A 127 -6.88 -1.84 -6.03
CA ASP A 127 -6.95 -3.27 -6.34
C ASP A 127 -6.22 -4.08 -5.26
N PHE A 128 -4.98 -3.71 -4.93
CA PHE A 128 -4.17 -4.43 -3.94
C PHE A 128 -4.83 -4.58 -2.56
N VAL A 129 -5.51 -3.54 -2.08
CA VAL A 129 -6.20 -3.55 -0.78
C VAL A 129 -7.64 -4.05 -0.85
N ALA A 130 -8.13 -4.43 -2.03
CA ALA A 130 -9.47 -5.00 -2.19
C ALA A 130 -9.57 -6.38 -1.50
N PRO A 131 -10.79 -6.85 -1.15
CA PRO A 131 -10.96 -8.15 -0.50
C PRO A 131 -10.47 -9.33 -1.34
N ASN A 132 -10.58 -9.22 -2.67
CA ASN A 132 -10.09 -10.20 -3.64
C ASN A 132 -9.22 -9.45 -4.66
N PRO A 133 -7.95 -9.15 -4.32
CA PRO A 133 -7.09 -8.37 -5.20
C PRO A 133 -6.66 -9.22 -6.38
N ASP A 134 -6.68 -8.65 -7.59
CA ASP A 134 -6.07 -9.32 -8.74
C ASP A 134 -4.55 -9.35 -8.53
N GLY A 135 -3.96 -8.31 -7.94
CA GLY A 135 -2.52 -8.25 -7.65
C GLY A 135 -1.66 -8.04 -8.91
N ASP A 136 -2.27 -7.49 -9.95
CA ASP A 136 -1.67 -7.31 -11.26
C ASP A 136 -0.41 -6.46 -11.22
N PHE A 137 -0.38 -5.41 -10.40
CA PHE A 137 0.76 -4.51 -10.36
C PHE A 137 2.02 -5.17 -9.77
N LEU A 138 1.87 -6.06 -8.78
CA LEU A 138 3.00 -6.82 -8.21
C LEU A 138 3.54 -7.82 -9.22
N ARG A 139 2.65 -8.55 -9.91
CA ARG A 139 3.05 -9.43 -11.02
C ARG A 139 3.76 -8.66 -12.12
N ALA A 140 3.21 -7.51 -12.52
CA ALA A 140 3.82 -6.66 -13.54
C ALA A 140 5.20 -6.15 -13.12
N ALA A 141 5.40 -5.79 -11.84
CA ALA A 141 6.69 -5.37 -11.30
C ALA A 141 7.72 -6.50 -11.34
N LEU A 142 7.34 -7.72 -10.96
CA LEU A 142 8.19 -8.91 -11.01
C LEU A 142 8.55 -9.29 -12.45
N TYR A 143 7.55 -9.45 -13.33
CA TYR A 143 7.78 -9.90 -14.71
C TYR A 143 8.48 -8.87 -15.59
N SER A 144 8.29 -7.58 -15.31
CA SER A 144 9.02 -6.52 -16.02
C SER A 144 10.40 -6.23 -15.40
N ALA A 145 10.79 -6.97 -14.37
CA ALA A 145 12.02 -6.78 -13.59
C ALA A 145 12.20 -5.33 -13.09
N ARG A 146 11.10 -4.72 -12.64
CA ARG A 146 11.07 -3.38 -12.00
C ARG A 146 11.39 -3.44 -10.52
N VAL A 147 11.55 -4.64 -10.00
CA VAL A 147 12.08 -4.93 -8.68
C VAL A 147 13.14 -6.01 -8.83
N ARG A 148 14.11 -6.01 -7.94
CA ARG A 148 15.16 -7.04 -7.90
C ARG A 148 15.37 -7.53 -6.48
N TRP A 149 15.65 -8.81 -6.35
CA TRP A 149 16.08 -9.39 -5.09
C TRP A 149 17.53 -9.00 -4.81
N SER A 150 17.82 -8.62 -3.56
CA SER A 150 19.17 -8.29 -3.11
C SER A 150 19.39 -8.78 -1.68
N VAL A 151 20.64 -9.00 -1.34
CA VAL A 151 21.07 -9.30 0.02
C VAL A 151 21.94 -8.14 0.48
N VAL A 152 21.41 -7.34 1.41
CA VAL A 152 22.09 -6.19 2.02
C VAL A 152 22.33 -6.52 3.48
N ASP A 153 23.59 -6.48 3.92
CA ASP A 153 23.99 -6.78 5.30
C ASP A 153 23.41 -8.10 5.86
N GLY A 154 23.43 -9.14 5.02
CA GLY A 154 22.90 -10.46 5.36
C GLY A 154 21.37 -10.54 5.42
N ARG A 155 20.66 -9.43 5.15
CA ARG A 155 19.21 -9.39 5.04
C ARG A 155 18.79 -9.40 3.59
N SER A 156 17.92 -10.33 3.27
CA SER A 156 17.30 -10.41 1.97
C SER A 156 16.19 -9.36 1.84
N THR A 157 16.23 -8.53 0.81
CA THR A 157 15.24 -7.49 0.55
C THR A 157 14.97 -7.33 -0.94
N TRP A 158 13.77 -6.86 -1.27
CA TRP A 158 13.47 -6.37 -2.60
C TRP A 158 13.93 -4.92 -2.72
N LEU A 159 14.55 -4.59 -3.84
CA LEU A 159 14.95 -3.23 -4.19
C LEU A 159 14.18 -2.78 -5.44
N PRO A 160 13.80 -1.50 -5.55
CA PRO A 160 13.30 -0.96 -6.79
C PRO A 160 14.37 -1.06 -7.88
N ALA A 161 13.93 -1.33 -9.10
CA ALA A 161 14.75 -1.36 -10.30
C ALA A 161 13.97 -0.85 -11.53
N PRO A 162 13.29 0.31 -11.45
CA PRO A 162 12.62 0.86 -12.62
C PRO A 162 13.63 1.24 -13.71
N ARG A 163 13.15 1.31 -14.96
CA ARG A 163 13.95 1.64 -16.14
C ARG A 163 13.61 3.04 -16.64
N GLU A 164 14.56 3.69 -17.31
CA GLU A 164 14.39 5.04 -17.87
C GLU A 164 13.18 5.18 -18.81
N MET A 165 12.73 4.07 -19.40
CA MET A 165 11.63 4.00 -20.36
C MET A 165 10.29 3.61 -19.71
N ASP A 166 10.29 3.26 -18.43
CA ASP A 166 9.06 2.95 -17.69
C ASP A 166 8.18 4.19 -17.56
N ARG A 167 6.88 3.95 -17.38
CA ARG A 167 5.91 5.01 -17.10
C ARG A 167 6.18 5.60 -15.73
N LEU A 168 5.84 6.88 -15.53
CA LEU A 168 5.99 7.51 -14.21
C LEU A 168 5.22 6.74 -13.12
N SER A 169 4.01 6.26 -13.42
CA SER A 169 3.22 5.40 -12.53
C SER A 169 3.97 4.10 -12.19
N ASP A 170 4.65 3.50 -13.16
CA ASP A 170 5.37 2.25 -12.99
C ASP A 170 6.65 2.43 -12.16
N VAL A 171 7.32 3.58 -12.30
CA VAL A 171 8.43 4.00 -11.42
C VAL A 171 7.94 4.08 -9.98
N VAL A 172 6.84 4.80 -9.71
CA VAL A 172 6.27 4.93 -8.36
C VAL A 172 5.79 3.58 -7.81
N LEU A 173 5.11 2.77 -8.63
CA LEU A 173 4.67 1.43 -8.25
C LEU A 173 5.83 0.50 -7.94
N SER A 174 7.00 0.66 -8.56
CA SER A 174 8.19 -0.12 -8.21
C SER A 174 8.69 0.16 -6.79
N LEU A 175 8.55 1.40 -6.31
CA LEU A 175 8.90 1.80 -4.95
C LEU A 175 7.95 1.14 -3.93
N PHE A 176 6.65 1.12 -4.22
CA PHE A 176 5.67 0.38 -3.41
C PHE A 176 5.90 -1.13 -3.47
N ALA A 177 6.14 -1.69 -4.66
CA ALA A 177 6.31 -3.12 -4.86
C ALA A 177 7.51 -3.66 -4.08
N ALA A 178 8.63 -2.94 -4.05
CA ALA A 178 9.81 -3.34 -3.28
C ALA A 178 9.48 -3.55 -1.78
N GLU A 179 8.64 -2.69 -1.20
CA GLU A 179 8.23 -2.85 0.19
C GLU A 179 7.16 -3.92 0.39
N ILE A 180 6.14 -3.91 -0.47
CA ILE A 180 4.99 -4.82 -0.36
C ILE A 180 5.42 -6.26 -0.58
N LEU A 181 6.37 -6.54 -1.48
CA LEU A 181 6.87 -7.90 -1.69
C LEU A 181 7.65 -8.46 -0.50
N SER A 182 8.14 -7.62 0.41
CA SER A 182 8.76 -8.09 1.65
C SER A 182 7.75 -8.54 2.70
N ASP A 183 6.53 -7.97 2.71
CA ASP A 183 5.48 -8.34 3.67
C ASP A 183 4.09 -7.87 3.18
N ALA A 184 3.53 -8.57 2.20
CA ALA A 184 2.31 -8.12 1.52
C ALA A 184 1.10 -8.06 2.47
N GLU A 185 1.03 -8.98 3.43
CA GLU A 185 -0.10 -9.07 4.36
C GLU A 185 -0.08 -7.91 5.36
N LEU A 186 1.11 -7.51 5.83
CA LEU A 186 1.27 -6.33 6.67
C LEU A 186 0.76 -5.06 5.97
N TYR A 187 1.15 -4.86 4.71
CA TYR A 187 0.67 -3.72 3.94
C TYR A 187 -0.83 -3.81 3.65
N ARG A 188 -1.37 -4.98 3.28
CA ARG A 188 -2.81 -5.16 3.03
C ARG A 188 -3.66 -4.88 4.28
N SER A 189 -3.19 -5.27 5.46
CA SER A 189 -3.92 -5.12 6.72
C SER A 189 -4.01 -3.69 7.26
N HIS A 190 -3.12 -2.81 6.82
CA HIS A 190 -2.95 -1.47 7.38
C HIS A 190 -2.99 -0.34 6.35
N MET A 191 -2.70 -0.63 5.08
CA MET A 191 -2.78 0.36 4.00
C MET A 191 -4.24 0.67 3.69
N THR A 192 -4.52 1.96 3.55
CA THR A 192 -5.79 2.48 3.07
C THR A 192 -5.50 3.41 1.89
N VAL A 193 -6.35 3.35 0.87
CA VAL A 193 -6.25 4.21 -0.32
C VAL A 193 -7.60 4.87 -0.52
N CYS A 194 -7.63 6.20 -0.61
CA CYS A 194 -8.87 6.91 -0.81
C CYS A 194 -9.34 6.76 -2.26
N ALA A 195 -10.54 6.20 -2.47
CA ALA A 195 -11.13 6.06 -3.80
C ALA A 195 -11.36 7.39 -4.54
N GLY A 196 -11.54 8.50 -3.79
CA GLY A 196 -11.80 9.82 -4.39
C GLY A 196 -10.54 10.56 -4.84
N CYS A 197 -9.46 10.54 -4.06
CA CYS A 197 -8.27 11.35 -4.32
C CYS A 197 -6.95 10.55 -4.38
N GLY A 198 -7.01 9.23 -4.22
CA GLY A 198 -5.84 8.35 -4.25
C GLY A 198 -4.90 8.46 -3.05
N ARG A 199 -5.27 9.23 -2.01
CA ARG A 199 -4.44 9.39 -0.81
C ARG A 199 -4.16 8.02 -0.18
N VAL A 200 -2.88 7.70 -0.03
CA VAL A 200 -2.41 6.52 0.69
C VAL A 200 -2.18 6.89 2.15
N ALA A 201 -2.69 6.09 3.07
CA ALA A 201 -2.49 6.25 4.50
C ALA A 201 -2.42 4.89 5.19
N PHE A 202 -1.85 4.86 6.40
CA PHE A 202 -1.75 3.64 7.20
C PHE A 202 -2.48 3.80 8.52
N THR A 203 -3.31 2.83 8.87
CA THR A 203 -4.13 2.88 10.08
C THR A 203 -3.92 1.65 10.96
N GLN A 204 -3.89 1.87 12.27
CA GLN A 204 -3.94 0.79 13.25
C GLN A 204 -5.34 0.16 13.29
N GLU A 205 -6.38 0.99 13.12
CA GLU A 205 -7.79 0.59 13.14
C GLU A 205 -8.27 0.11 11.77
N THR A 206 -9.33 -0.71 11.76
CA THR A 206 -9.96 -1.23 10.54
C THR A 206 -10.86 -0.13 10.03
N ARG A 207 -10.42 0.58 8.99
CA ARG A 207 -11.34 1.45 8.27
C ARG A 207 -12.16 0.61 7.29
N PRO A 208 -13.46 0.91 7.12
CA PRO A 208 -14.20 0.40 5.98
C PRO A 208 -13.46 0.79 4.70
N LEU A 209 -13.30 -0.15 3.76
CA LEU A 209 -12.66 0.09 2.47
C LEU A 209 -13.34 1.21 1.66
N SER A 210 -14.61 1.50 1.98
CA SER A 210 -15.41 2.57 1.38
C SER A 210 -15.24 3.94 2.04
N ALA A 211 -14.52 4.05 3.16
CA ALA A 211 -14.31 5.33 3.82
C ALA A 211 -13.32 6.16 2.99
N GLY A 212 -13.69 7.40 2.67
CA GLY A 212 -12.78 8.36 2.08
C GLY A 212 -11.66 8.73 3.05
N CYS A 213 -10.73 9.55 2.57
CA CYS A 213 -9.84 10.25 3.50
C CYS A 213 -10.62 11.41 4.16
N PRO A 214 -10.20 11.94 5.32
CA PRO A 214 -10.93 13.04 6.00
C PRO A 214 -11.21 14.25 5.12
N ARG A 215 -10.36 14.51 4.11
CA ARG A 215 -10.58 15.55 3.10
C ARG A 215 -11.79 15.22 2.22
N CYS A 216 -11.84 14.00 1.69
CA CYS A 216 -12.98 13.56 0.88
C CYS A 216 -14.21 13.34 1.75
N ASP A 217 -14.14 12.65 2.89
CA ASP A 217 -15.28 12.42 3.79
C ASP A 217 -15.95 13.71 4.26
N GLY A 218 -15.17 14.78 4.50
CA GLY A 218 -15.70 16.11 4.82
C GLY A 218 -16.26 16.88 3.61
N GLU A 219 -15.81 16.55 2.39
CA GLU A 219 -16.26 17.14 1.12
C GLU A 219 -17.38 16.33 0.43
N VAL A 220 -17.63 15.07 0.80
CA VAL A 220 -18.71 14.18 0.26
C VAL A 220 -20.07 14.56 0.84
N ARG A 221 -20.41 15.85 0.82
CA ARG A 221 -21.80 16.31 0.73
C ARG A 221 -22.22 16.64 -0.69
N TRP A 222 -21.31 16.64 -1.67
CA TRP A 222 -21.64 17.06 -3.03
C TRP A 222 -20.93 16.23 -4.09
N ARG A 223 -21.56 15.13 -4.50
CA ARG A 223 -21.73 14.69 -5.91
C ARG A 223 -22.42 13.33 -5.93
N ALA A 224 -23.72 13.35 -5.64
CA ALA A 224 -24.64 12.41 -6.27
C ALA A 224 -24.96 12.98 -7.66
N ARG A 225 -24.46 12.33 -8.71
CA ARG A 225 -25.05 12.30 -10.06
C ARG A 225 -24.69 10.98 -10.71
#